data_AF-A0A5Q0BL58-F1
#
_entry.id   AF-A0A5Q0BL58-F1
#
_cell.length_a   1.000
_cell.length_b   1.000
_cell.length_c   1.000
_cell.angle_alpha   90.00
_cell.angle_beta   90.00
_cell.angle_gamma   90.00
#
_symmetry.space_group_name_H-M   'P 1'
#
loop_
_entity.id
_entity.type
_entity.pdbx_description
1 polymer ?
#
loop_
_entity_poly.entity_id
_entity_poly.type
_entity_poly.pdbx_seq_one_letter_code
_entity_poly.pdbx_strand_id
1 'polypeptide(L)'
;MNAIKRFVMNHIDWVLFVVLTGFGLYVVACRPWGFDLGAAAGLAGALFGGAALLLGNWINRANERFKAEQEQAGQVEKLKTLIAAELVDVACGLMDAKRLVDAAIHSRRADGSVADTLDMSPYRPRQMPFTDSLGTKLLAVEKEAIDAIATLRSNLAVTRQSMDEITAGTSFGLLKATLMSNGLGHDMTILAEAFSHIAPNRKLRLQNAEPELVTEILKRAANPI
;
A
#
# COMPACT_ATOMS: atom_id res chain seq x y z
N MET A 1 -13.15 8.90 21.25
CA MET A 1 -13.12 9.86 22.38
C MET A 1 -11.95 10.85 22.33
N ASN A 2 -10.75 10.48 21.87
CA ASN A 2 -9.57 11.38 21.84
C ASN A 2 -9.55 12.44 20.72
N ALA A 3 -10.29 12.26 19.62
CA ALA A 3 -10.29 13.23 18.51
C ALA A 3 -11.11 14.50 18.84
N ILE A 4 -12.30 14.33 19.43
CA ILE A 4 -13.20 15.43 19.81
C ILE A 4 -12.55 16.31 20.89
N LYS A 5 -11.98 15.70 21.94
CA LYS A 5 -11.26 16.43 23.00
C LYS A 5 -10.10 17.25 22.45
N ARG A 6 -9.38 16.73 21.45
CA ARG A 6 -8.24 17.41 20.81
C ARG A 6 -8.67 18.53 19.85
N PHE A 7 -9.78 18.37 19.14
CA PHE A 7 -10.35 19.42 18.28
C PHE A 7 -10.84 20.61 19.14
N VAL A 8 -11.56 20.30 20.22
CA VAL A 8 -12.05 21.30 21.19
C VAL A 8 -10.87 22.06 21.82
N MET A 9 -9.80 21.36 22.23
CA MET A 9 -8.62 21.99 22.82
C MET A 9 -7.86 22.91 21.84
N ASN A 10 -7.77 22.54 20.57
CA ASN A 10 -7.16 23.38 19.54
C ASN A 10 -7.97 24.65 19.23
N HIS A 11 -9.29 24.55 19.22
CA HIS A 11 -10.17 25.71 19.04
C HIS A 11 -10.08 26.67 20.24
N ILE A 12 -10.05 26.11 21.46
CA ILE A 12 -9.93 26.88 22.69
C ILE A 12 -8.60 27.66 22.73
N ASP A 13 -7.47 27.04 22.38
CA ASP A 13 -6.16 27.72 22.38
C ASP A 13 -6.12 28.90 21.39
N TRP A 14 -6.75 28.76 20.21
CA TRP A 14 -6.88 29.84 19.23
C TRP A 14 -7.79 30.97 19.69
N VAL A 15 -8.94 30.63 20.27
CA VAL A 15 -9.88 31.64 20.81
C VAL A 15 -9.21 32.40 21.95
N LEU A 16 -8.53 31.72 22.87
CA LEU A 16 -7.76 32.35 23.95
C LEU A 16 -6.62 33.23 23.40
N PHE A 17 -5.90 32.79 22.38
CA PHE A 17 -4.86 33.60 21.74
C PHE A 17 -5.42 34.92 21.19
N VAL A 18 -6.53 34.87 20.44
CA VAL A 18 -7.17 36.06 19.85
C VAL A 18 -7.72 36.98 20.95
N VAL A 19 -8.35 36.42 21.99
CA VAL A 19 -8.88 37.17 23.12
C VAL A 19 -7.76 37.85 23.90
N LEU A 20 -6.67 37.15 24.24
CA LEU A 20 -5.53 37.71 24.98
C LEU A 20 -4.82 38.82 24.19
N THR A 21 -4.65 38.63 22.88
CA THR A 21 -4.05 39.64 21.99
C THR A 21 -4.95 40.87 21.86
N GLY A 22 -6.27 40.67 21.68
CA GLY A 22 -7.24 41.75 21.61
C GLY A 22 -7.35 42.54 22.92
N PHE A 23 -7.33 41.85 24.06
CA PHE A 23 -7.35 42.48 25.37
C PHE A 23 -6.04 43.22 25.69
N GLY A 24 -4.89 42.65 25.28
CA GLY A 24 -3.59 43.32 25.38
C GLY A 24 -3.55 44.62 24.56
N LEU A 25 -4.06 44.60 23.33
CA LEU A 25 -4.20 45.79 22.49
C LEU A 25 -5.16 46.82 23.10
N TYR A 26 -6.28 46.37 23.67
CA TYR A 26 -7.24 47.24 24.36
C TYR A 26 -6.61 47.95 25.56
N VAL A 27 -5.84 47.24 26.38
CA VAL A 27 -5.12 47.82 27.53
C VAL A 27 -4.10 48.86 27.09
N VAL A 28 -3.41 48.62 25.97
CA VAL A 28 -2.46 49.60 25.39
C VAL A 28 -3.20 50.82 24.80
N ALA A 29 -4.36 50.63 24.17
CA ALA A 29 -5.15 51.70 23.56
C ALA A 29 -5.88 52.59 24.60
N CYS A 30 -6.33 52.01 25.72
CA CYS A 30 -6.95 52.74 26.83
C CYS A 30 -5.95 53.39 27.80
N ARG A 31 -4.65 53.27 27.51
CA ARG A 31 -3.55 53.94 28.24
C ARG A 31 -3.74 55.46 28.49
N PRO A 32 -4.40 56.25 27.62
CA PRO A 32 -4.61 57.69 27.87
C PRO A 32 -5.60 58.02 29.01
N TRP A 33 -6.29 57.04 29.60
CA TRP A 33 -7.39 57.28 30.56
C TRP A 33 -6.98 57.27 32.05
N GLY A 34 -5.69 57.42 32.36
CA GLY A 34 -5.23 57.64 33.75
C GLY A 34 -4.90 56.40 34.58
N PHE A 35 -4.65 55.25 33.94
CA PHE A 35 -4.13 54.05 34.62
C PHE A 35 -2.64 54.21 34.97
N ASP A 36 -2.20 53.57 36.07
CA ASP A 36 -0.78 53.48 36.43
C ASP A 36 0.02 52.80 35.30
N LEU A 37 1.00 53.54 34.78
CA LEU A 37 1.79 53.18 33.61
C LEU A 37 2.53 51.84 33.79
N GLY A 38 3.00 51.57 35.01
CA GLY A 38 3.72 50.34 35.34
C GLY A 38 2.80 49.12 35.37
N ALA A 39 1.61 49.27 35.96
CA ALA A 39 0.62 48.20 36.04
C ALA A 39 0.02 47.85 34.66
N ALA A 40 -0.28 48.87 33.85
CA ALA A 40 -0.81 48.67 32.50
C ALA A 40 0.21 48.00 31.56
N ALA A 41 1.50 48.39 31.65
CA ALA A 41 2.57 47.76 30.89
C ALA A 41 2.84 46.31 31.34
N GLY A 42 2.83 46.04 32.64
CA GLY A 42 2.99 44.70 33.19
C GLY A 42 1.86 43.75 32.79
N LEU A 43 0.61 44.25 32.82
CA LEU A 43 -0.57 43.48 32.41
C LEU A 43 -0.59 43.23 30.90
N ALA A 44 -0.30 44.23 30.07
CA ALA A 44 -0.17 44.05 28.63
C ALA A 44 0.94 43.04 28.29
N GLY A 45 2.10 43.15 28.95
CA GLY A 45 3.20 42.20 28.80
C GLY A 45 2.82 40.76 29.16
N ALA A 46 2.08 40.56 30.25
CA ALA A 46 1.58 39.24 30.65
C ALA A 46 0.58 38.66 29.64
N LEU A 47 -0.32 39.49 29.08
CA LEU A 47 -1.28 39.06 28.06
C LEU A 47 -0.60 38.65 26.75
N PHE A 48 0.34 39.46 26.25
CA PHE A 48 1.13 39.11 25.07
C PHE A 48 2.04 37.90 25.31
N GLY A 49 2.62 37.77 26.51
CA GLY A 49 3.41 36.60 26.90
C GLY A 49 2.57 35.31 26.92
N GLY A 50 1.37 35.36 27.49
CA GLY A 50 0.42 34.24 27.47
C GLY A 50 -0.02 33.87 26.05
N ALA A 51 -0.29 34.86 25.20
CA ALA A 51 -0.61 34.65 23.79
C ALA A 51 0.56 33.97 23.04
N ALA A 52 1.79 34.43 23.24
CA ALA A 52 2.97 33.83 22.62
C ALA A 52 3.17 32.35 23.01
N LEU A 53 2.92 32.00 24.29
CA LEU A 53 2.99 30.60 24.74
C LEU A 53 1.92 29.71 24.08
N LEU A 54 0.69 30.20 23.93
CA LEU A 54 -0.38 29.46 23.25
C LEU A 54 -0.05 29.25 21.77
N LEU A 55 0.46 30.28 21.09
CA LEU A 55 0.88 30.18 19.70
C LEU A 55 2.05 29.20 19.53
N GLY A 56 3.06 29.27 20.40
CA GLY A 56 4.20 28.35 20.40
C GLY A 56 3.76 26.89 20.60
N ASN A 57 2.85 26.64 21.55
CA ASN A 57 2.27 25.32 21.77
C ASN A 57 1.49 24.81 20.55
N TRP A 58 0.72 25.69 19.90
CA TRP A 58 -0.03 25.32 18.70
C TRP A 58 0.90 24.96 17.54
N ILE A 59 1.94 25.77 17.29
CA ILE A 59 2.95 25.51 16.26
C ILE A 59 3.65 24.18 16.53
N ASN A 60 4.05 23.91 17.78
CA ASN A 60 4.72 22.66 18.13
C ASN A 60 3.81 21.44 17.87
N ARG A 61 2.54 21.51 18.28
CA ARG A 61 1.56 20.43 17.99
C ARG A 61 1.31 20.26 16.50
N ALA A 62 1.26 21.36 15.73
CA ALA A 62 1.10 21.28 14.28
C ALA A 62 2.31 20.60 13.64
N ASN A 63 3.53 20.98 14.05
CA ASN A 63 4.77 20.39 13.56
C ASN A 63 4.86 18.89 13.92
N GLU A 64 4.50 18.52 15.14
CA GLU A 64 4.41 17.10 15.56
C GLU A 64 3.42 16.31 14.70
N ARG A 65 2.28 16.90 14.31
CA ARG A 65 1.32 16.25 13.40
C ARG A 65 1.91 16.06 12.01
N PHE A 66 2.49 17.10 11.43
CA PHE A 66 3.13 17.00 10.12
C PHE A 66 4.23 15.95 10.13
N LYS A 67 5.05 15.92 11.18
CA LYS A 67 6.11 14.92 11.33
C LYS A 67 5.53 13.50 11.48
N ALA A 68 4.49 13.32 12.30
CA ALA A 68 3.84 12.03 12.48
C ALA A 68 3.16 11.53 11.19
N GLU A 69 2.49 12.42 10.44
CA GLU A 69 1.89 12.12 9.14
C GLU A 69 2.95 11.76 8.11
N GLN A 70 4.07 12.48 8.10
CA GLN A 70 5.20 12.20 7.20
C GLN A 70 5.88 10.87 7.55
N GLU A 71 6.08 10.57 8.83
CA GLU A 71 6.60 9.28 9.29
C GLU A 71 5.65 8.13 8.92
N GLN A 72 4.34 8.33 9.07
CA GLN A 72 3.32 7.36 8.68
C GLN A 72 3.33 7.13 7.16
N ALA A 73 3.38 8.19 6.36
CA ALA A 73 3.49 8.09 4.90
C ALA A 73 4.76 7.34 4.48
N GLY A 74 5.90 7.65 5.10
CA GLY A 74 7.16 6.94 4.84
C GLY A 74 7.13 5.46 5.26
N GLN A 75 6.39 5.12 6.32
CA GLN A 75 6.17 3.72 6.70
C GLN A 75 5.28 2.99 5.69
N VAL A 76 4.22 3.63 5.20
CA VAL A 76 3.32 3.07 4.17
C VAL A 76 4.09 2.85 2.86
N GLU A 77 4.94 3.78 2.47
CA GLU A 77 5.77 3.65 1.26
C GLU A 77 6.77 2.49 1.36
N LYS A 78 7.45 2.36 2.52
CA LYS A 78 8.31 1.21 2.79
C LYS A 78 7.53 -0.10 2.75
N LEU A 79 6.32 -0.11 3.31
CA LEU A 79 5.44 -1.28 3.27
C LEU A 79 5.07 -1.65 1.84
N LYS A 80 4.61 -0.68 1.02
CA LYS A 80 4.32 -0.88 -0.40
C LYS A 80 5.53 -1.41 -1.16
N THR A 81 6.74 -0.91 -0.86
CA THR A 81 7.98 -1.39 -1.49
C THR A 81 8.29 -2.85 -1.18
N LEU A 82 8.11 -3.26 0.08
CA LEU A 82 8.34 -4.64 0.49
C LEU A 82 7.29 -5.60 -0.09
N ILE A 83 6.01 -5.20 -0.08
CA ILE A 83 4.95 -5.96 -0.75
C ILE A 83 5.24 -6.06 -2.26
N ALA A 84 5.64 -4.97 -2.90
CA ALA A 84 5.98 -4.98 -4.33
C ALA A 84 7.14 -5.92 -4.67
N ALA A 85 8.12 -6.08 -3.78
CA ALA A 85 9.20 -7.04 -3.98
C ALA A 85 8.68 -8.49 -3.95
N GLU A 86 7.79 -8.81 -3.00
CA GLU A 86 7.16 -10.13 -2.93
C GLU A 86 6.24 -10.39 -4.14
N LEU A 87 5.49 -9.39 -4.59
CA LEU A 87 4.67 -9.48 -5.81
C LEU A 87 5.52 -9.74 -7.07
N VAL A 88 6.75 -9.22 -7.13
CA VAL A 88 7.67 -9.51 -8.25
C VAL A 88 8.07 -10.98 -8.24
N ASP A 89 8.37 -11.56 -7.09
CA ASP A 89 8.68 -12.99 -6.97
C ASP A 89 7.49 -13.85 -7.43
N VAL A 90 6.27 -13.48 -7.03
CA VAL A 90 5.03 -14.14 -7.47
C VAL A 90 4.85 -14.01 -8.98
N ALA A 91 5.10 -12.82 -9.55
CA ALA A 91 5.01 -12.59 -10.99
C ALA A 91 5.94 -13.51 -11.78
N CYS A 92 7.20 -13.61 -11.38
CA CYS A 92 8.17 -14.51 -12.00
C CYS A 92 7.70 -15.97 -11.95
N GLY A 93 7.26 -16.43 -10.76
CA GLY A 93 6.77 -17.80 -10.60
C GLY A 93 5.55 -18.12 -11.46
N LEU A 94 4.55 -17.22 -11.53
CA LEU A 94 3.39 -17.39 -12.39
C LEU A 94 3.77 -17.41 -13.88
N MET A 95 4.67 -16.52 -14.31
CA MET A 95 5.13 -16.46 -15.71
C MET A 95 5.81 -17.75 -16.13
N ASP A 96 6.68 -18.30 -15.29
CA ASP A 96 7.38 -19.54 -15.59
C ASP A 96 6.43 -20.74 -15.59
N ALA A 97 5.49 -20.79 -14.64
CA ALA A 97 4.44 -21.82 -14.61
C ALA A 97 3.55 -21.78 -15.85
N LYS A 98 3.13 -20.58 -16.26
CA LYS A 98 2.27 -20.43 -17.45
C LYS A 98 3.00 -20.86 -18.71
N ARG A 99 4.26 -20.42 -18.89
CA ARG A 99 5.10 -20.84 -20.03
C ARG A 99 5.23 -22.35 -20.13
N LEU A 100 5.40 -23.05 -19.02
CA LEU A 100 5.47 -24.50 -18.99
C LEU A 100 4.16 -25.15 -19.47
N VAL A 101 3.03 -24.70 -18.92
CA VAL A 101 1.69 -25.23 -19.26
C VAL A 101 1.35 -24.94 -20.72
N ASP A 102 1.64 -23.74 -21.19
CA ASP A 102 1.43 -23.31 -22.57
C ASP A 102 2.27 -24.10 -23.56
N ALA A 103 3.54 -24.38 -23.23
CA ALA A 103 4.40 -25.25 -24.03
C ALA A 103 3.84 -26.69 -24.10
N ALA A 104 3.29 -27.20 -23.00
CA ALA A 104 2.65 -28.51 -22.97
C ALA A 104 1.37 -28.54 -23.83
N ILE A 105 0.56 -27.48 -23.82
CA ILE A 105 -0.63 -27.34 -24.70
C ILE A 105 -0.20 -27.36 -26.16
N HIS A 106 0.80 -26.55 -26.53
CA HIS A 106 1.30 -26.49 -27.91
C HIS A 106 1.85 -27.83 -28.40
N SER A 107 2.63 -28.52 -27.57
CA SER A 107 3.16 -29.84 -27.91
C SER A 107 2.03 -30.86 -28.13
N ARG A 108 1.03 -30.92 -27.23
CA ARG A 108 -0.14 -31.80 -27.39
C ARG A 108 -1.00 -31.47 -28.62
N ARG A 109 -1.16 -30.19 -28.96
CA ARG A 109 -1.92 -29.76 -30.16
C ARG A 109 -1.22 -30.14 -31.47
N ALA A 110 0.10 -30.32 -31.45
CA ALA A 110 0.90 -30.71 -32.61
C ALA A 110 1.13 -32.23 -32.71
N ASP A 111 0.27 -33.04 -32.08
CA ASP A 111 0.42 -34.50 -31.92
C ASP A 111 1.76 -34.92 -31.26
N GLY A 112 2.39 -34.00 -30.54
CA GLY A 112 3.60 -34.25 -29.77
C GLY A 112 3.32 -35.07 -28.51
N SER A 113 4.30 -35.90 -28.14
CA SER A 113 4.33 -36.59 -26.87
C SER A 113 4.57 -35.57 -25.75
N VAL A 114 3.59 -35.40 -24.87
CA VAL A 114 3.77 -34.77 -23.56
C VAL A 114 3.59 -35.86 -22.53
N ALA A 115 4.55 -36.00 -21.62
CA ALA A 115 4.46 -36.96 -20.53
C ALA A 115 3.09 -36.82 -19.83
N ASP A 116 2.42 -37.95 -19.58
CA ASP A 116 1.10 -37.97 -18.91
C ASP A 116 1.17 -37.40 -17.47
N THR A 117 2.38 -37.30 -16.93
CA THR A 117 2.73 -36.64 -15.68
C THR A 117 3.66 -35.46 -15.97
N LEU A 118 3.21 -34.25 -15.67
CA LEU A 118 4.03 -33.03 -15.70
C LEU A 118 4.40 -32.67 -14.26
N ASP A 119 5.69 -32.75 -13.91
CA ASP A 119 6.15 -32.32 -12.59
C ASP A 119 6.10 -30.79 -12.52
N MET A 120 5.13 -30.26 -11.77
CA MET A 120 4.95 -28.82 -11.56
C MET A 120 5.60 -28.32 -10.27
N SER A 121 6.23 -29.19 -9.47
CA SER A 121 6.84 -28.83 -8.18
C SER A 121 7.79 -27.63 -8.28
N PRO A 122 8.68 -27.53 -9.30
CA PRO A 122 9.62 -26.41 -9.41
C PRO A 122 8.95 -25.08 -9.76
N TYR A 123 7.75 -25.12 -10.34
CA TYR A 123 7.04 -23.96 -10.89
C TYR A 123 5.91 -23.49 -10.00
N ARG A 124 5.77 -24.08 -8.81
CA ARG A 124 4.70 -23.76 -7.87
C ARG A 124 4.78 -22.27 -7.49
N PRO A 125 3.73 -21.46 -7.75
CA PRO A 125 3.75 -20.03 -7.46
C PRO A 125 4.07 -19.79 -5.99
N ARG A 126 5.00 -18.88 -5.69
CA ARG A 126 5.47 -18.64 -4.32
C ARG A 126 4.31 -18.15 -3.44
N GLN A 127 4.27 -18.60 -2.18
CA GLN A 127 3.37 -17.99 -1.18
C GLN A 127 3.83 -16.56 -0.87
N MET A 128 2.95 -15.80 -0.22
CA MET A 128 3.22 -14.40 0.17
C MET A 128 3.43 -14.26 1.70
N PRO A 129 4.44 -14.92 2.30
CA PRO A 129 4.62 -14.97 3.76
C PRO A 129 4.81 -13.59 4.39
N PHE A 130 5.45 -12.64 3.68
CA PHE A 130 5.59 -11.28 4.20
C PHE A 130 4.23 -10.64 4.32
N THR A 131 3.46 -10.63 3.23
CA THR A 131 2.10 -10.06 3.22
C THR A 131 1.17 -10.76 4.20
N ASP A 132 1.28 -12.08 4.35
CA ASP A 132 0.51 -12.88 5.33
C ASP A 132 0.82 -12.45 6.77
N SER A 133 2.08 -12.10 7.06
CA SER A 133 2.53 -11.73 8.41
C SER A 133 2.18 -10.30 8.82
N LEU A 134 1.72 -9.44 7.89
CA LEU A 134 1.47 -8.02 8.15
C LEU A 134 0.24 -7.77 9.03
N GLY A 135 -0.76 -8.66 8.99
CA GLY A 135 -1.99 -8.54 9.78
C GLY A 135 -2.63 -7.15 9.65
N THR A 136 -2.78 -6.45 10.78
CA THR A 136 -3.40 -5.11 10.82
C THR A 136 -2.57 -4.02 10.15
N LYS A 137 -1.27 -4.23 9.91
CA LYS A 137 -0.43 -3.26 9.19
C LYS A 137 -0.84 -3.10 7.74
N LEU A 138 -1.49 -4.11 7.15
CA LEU A 138 -2.02 -4.04 5.78
C LEU A 138 -3.13 -2.98 5.66
N LEU A 139 -3.84 -2.67 6.77
CA LEU A 139 -4.89 -1.64 6.81
C LEU A 139 -4.36 -0.21 6.62
N ALA A 140 -3.04 -0.02 6.66
CA ALA A 140 -2.40 1.25 6.32
C ALA A 140 -2.32 1.50 4.81
N VAL A 141 -2.56 0.47 3.99
CA VAL A 141 -2.61 0.55 2.52
C VAL A 141 -4.03 0.88 2.05
N GLU A 142 -4.16 1.39 0.83
CA GLU A 142 -5.43 1.64 0.16
C GLU A 142 -6.32 0.39 0.11
N LYS A 143 -7.63 0.58 0.22
CA LYS A 143 -8.61 -0.50 0.29
C LYS A 143 -8.56 -1.38 -0.96
N GLU A 144 -8.45 -0.76 -2.12
CA GLU A 144 -8.40 -1.41 -3.42
C GLU A 144 -7.15 -2.32 -3.53
N ALA A 145 -6.02 -1.89 -2.96
CA ALA A 145 -4.83 -2.72 -2.88
C ALA A 145 -5.04 -3.95 -1.98
N ILE A 146 -5.73 -3.78 -0.86
CA ILE A 146 -6.06 -4.86 0.07
C ILE A 146 -6.96 -5.89 -0.60
N ASP A 147 -8.01 -5.45 -1.28
CA ASP A 147 -8.97 -6.30 -1.99
C ASP A 147 -8.29 -7.09 -3.11
N ALA A 148 -7.40 -6.44 -3.89
CA ALA A 148 -6.60 -7.09 -4.93
C ALA A 148 -5.63 -8.14 -4.35
N ILE A 149 -4.91 -7.81 -3.26
CA ILE A 149 -4.03 -8.76 -2.57
C ILE A 149 -4.81 -9.96 -2.02
N ALA A 150 -5.97 -9.71 -1.40
CA ALA A 150 -6.79 -10.77 -0.83
C ALA A 150 -7.30 -11.73 -1.91
N THR A 151 -7.77 -11.19 -3.04
CA THR A 151 -8.20 -11.96 -4.21
C THR A 151 -7.04 -12.77 -4.78
N LEU A 152 -5.87 -12.16 -4.95
CA LEU A 152 -4.66 -12.84 -5.42
C LEU A 152 -4.29 -14.02 -4.51
N ARG A 153 -4.27 -13.81 -3.19
CA ARG A 153 -3.92 -14.87 -2.22
C ARG A 153 -4.87 -16.05 -2.30
N SER A 154 -6.18 -15.78 -2.40
CA SER A 154 -7.20 -16.81 -2.53
C SER A 154 -6.97 -17.64 -3.80
N ASN A 155 -6.77 -16.99 -4.94
CA ASN A 155 -6.63 -17.70 -6.20
C ASN A 155 -5.29 -18.44 -6.33
N LEU A 156 -4.19 -17.87 -5.83
CA LEU A 156 -2.91 -18.56 -5.73
C LEU A 156 -3.01 -19.86 -4.92
N ALA A 157 -3.82 -19.89 -3.86
CA ALA A 157 -4.03 -21.11 -3.09
C ALA A 157 -4.74 -22.19 -3.92
N VAL A 158 -5.77 -21.83 -4.68
CA VAL A 158 -6.49 -22.73 -5.59
C VAL A 158 -5.59 -23.24 -6.72
N THR A 159 -4.81 -22.35 -7.33
CA THR A 159 -3.86 -22.70 -8.40
C THR A 159 -2.79 -23.65 -7.87
N ARG A 160 -2.22 -23.38 -6.68
CA ARG A 160 -1.25 -24.28 -6.04
C ARG A 160 -1.83 -25.65 -5.74
N GLN A 161 -3.04 -25.72 -5.20
CA GLN A 161 -3.73 -26.99 -4.97
C GLN A 161 -3.90 -27.77 -6.28
N SER A 162 -4.34 -27.09 -7.34
CA SER A 162 -4.52 -27.69 -8.66
C SER A 162 -3.20 -28.23 -9.24
N MET A 163 -2.08 -27.53 -9.03
CA MET A 163 -0.75 -27.99 -9.42
C MET A 163 -0.26 -29.19 -8.60
N ASP A 164 -0.55 -29.21 -7.30
CA ASP A 164 -0.22 -30.32 -6.42
C ASP A 164 -0.98 -31.60 -6.85
N GLU A 165 -2.25 -31.46 -7.23
CA GLU A 165 -3.05 -32.58 -7.77
C GLU A 165 -2.47 -33.15 -9.07
N ILE A 166 -1.97 -32.29 -9.98
CA ILE A 166 -1.33 -32.72 -11.23
C ILE A 166 -0.02 -33.45 -10.93
N THR A 167 0.79 -32.88 -10.05
CA THR A 167 2.07 -33.46 -9.63
C THR A 167 1.88 -34.81 -8.94
N ALA A 168 0.80 -34.99 -8.18
CA ALA A 168 0.46 -36.24 -7.51
C ALA A 168 0.00 -37.37 -8.45
N GLY A 169 0.04 -37.16 -9.78
CA GLY A 169 -0.20 -38.21 -10.77
C GLY A 169 -1.63 -38.23 -11.33
N THR A 170 -2.41 -37.15 -11.21
CA THR A 170 -3.63 -37.04 -12.01
C THR A 170 -3.30 -36.84 -13.48
N SER A 171 -4.04 -37.49 -14.37
CA SER A 171 -3.83 -37.43 -15.82
C SER A 171 -3.80 -35.98 -16.33
N PHE A 172 -2.64 -35.53 -16.80
CA PHE A 172 -2.47 -34.19 -17.34
C PHE A 172 -2.86 -34.15 -18.83
N GLY A 173 -4.17 -34.13 -19.09
CA GLY A 173 -4.75 -34.02 -20.43
C GLY A 173 -4.87 -32.58 -20.94
N LEU A 174 -5.13 -32.42 -22.25
CA LEU A 174 -5.26 -31.10 -22.91
C LEU A 174 -6.31 -30.19 -22.23
N LEU A 175 -7.44 -30.75 -21.79
CA LEU A 175 -8.47 -30.01 -21.06
C LEU A 175 -7.93 -29.44 -19.74
N LYS A 176 -7.22 -30.26 -18.95
CA LYS A 176 -6.66 -29.86 -17.65
C LYS A 176 -5.54 -28.84 -17.84
N ALA A 177 -4.71 -29.00 -18.88
CA ALA A 177 -3.69 -28.02 -19.25
C ALA A 177 -4.31 -26.67 -19.63
N THR A 178 -5.38 -26.67 -20.44
CA THR A 178 -6.08 -25.46 -20.86
C THR A 178 -6.73 -24.75 -19.66
N LEU A 179 -7.41 -25.50 -18.78
CA LEU A 179 -7.98 -24.95 -17.54
C LEU A 179 -6.89 -24.34 -16.64
N MET A 180 -5.75 -25.01 -16.51
CA MET A 180 -4.62 -24.50 -15.74
C MET A 180 -4.02 -23.22 -16.36
N SER A 181 -3.84 -23.17 -17.69
CA SER A 181 -3.34 -21.96 -18.37
C SER A 181 -4.28 -20.76 -18.19
N ASN A 182 -5.59 -21.01 -18.25
CA ASN A 182 -6.61 -19.99 -18.00
C ASN A 182 -6.60 -19.52 -16.53
N GLY A 183 -6.49 -20.44 -15.57
CA GLY A 183 -6.37 -20.10 -14.14
C GLY A 183 -5.13 -19.25 -13.86
N LEU A 184 -3.97 -19.66 -14.40
CA LEU A 184 -2.73 -18.90 -14.31
C LEU A 184 -2.85 -17.52 -14.97
N GLY A 185 -3.54 -17.42 -16.10
CA GLY A 185 -3.81 -16.12 -16.75
C GLY A 185 -4.71 -15.21 -15.91
N HIS A 186 -5.71 -15.79 -15.24
CA HIS A 186 -6.55 -15.05 -14.31
C HIS A 186 -5.75 -14.52 -13.11
N ASP A 187 -4.90 -15.35 -12.51
CA ASP A 187 -4.01 -14.96 -11.42
C ASP A 187 -3.06 -13.82 -11.83
N MET A 188 -2.51 -13.88 -13.05
CA MET A 188 -1.69 -12.79 -13.60
C MET A 188 -2.46 -11.48 -13.78
N THR A 189 -3.74 -11.55 -14.14
CA THR A 189 -4.58 -10.36 -14.31
C THR A 189 -4.81 -9.68 -12.95
N ILE A 190 -5.11 -10.46 -11.92
CA ILE A 190 -5.30 -9.95 -10.54
C ILE A 190 -3.97 -9.45 -9.97
N LEU A 191 -2.86 -10.12 -10.28
CA LEU A 191 -1.54 -9.65 -9.89
C LEU A 191 -1.21 -8.30 -10.55
N ALA A 192 -1.58 -8.10 -11.82
CA ALA A 192 -1.43 -6.82 -12.50
C ALA A 192 -2.28 -5.72 -11.84
N GLU A 193 -3.50 -6.04 -11.38
CA GLU A 193 -4.33 -5.14 -10.59
C GLU A 193 -3.65 -4.77 -9.25
N ALA A 194 -3.12 -5.75 -8.52
CA ALA A 194 -2.36 -5.49 -7.29
C ALA A 194 -1.15 -4.57 -7.53
N PHE A 195 -0.40 -4.77 -8.63
CA PHE A 195 0.68 -3.87 -9.02
C PHE A 195 0.19 -2.45 -9.32
N SER A 196 -0.98 -2.29 -9.94
CA SER A 196 -1.51 -0.97 -10.29
C SER A 196 -1.78 -0.08 -9.07
N HIS A 197 -2.08 -0.68 -7.90
CA HIS A 197 -2.30 0.04 -6.65
C HIS A 197 -1.04 0.16 -5.76
N ILE A 198 -0.18 -0.85 -5.79
CA ILE A 198 0.97 -0.94 -4.85
C ILE A 198 2.24 -0.35 -5.45
N ALA A 199 2.51 -0.64 -6.73
CA ALA A 199 3.71 -0.20 -7.42
C ALA A 199 3.47 -0.02 -8.93
N PRO A 200 2.66 0.99 -9.32
CA PRO A 200 2.19 1.16 -10.71
C PRO A 200 3.32 1.37 -11.71
N ASN A 201 4.44 1.96 -11.27
CA ASN A 201 5.59 2.26 -12.12
C ASN A 201 6.67 1.18 -12.08
N ARG A 202 6.41 0.02 -11.45
CA ARG A 202 7.39 -1.05 -11.36
C ARG A 202 7.67 -1.59 -12.76
N LYS A 203 8.97 -1.68 -13.09
CA LYS A 203 9.45 -2.30 -14.33
C LYS A 203 10.19 -3.60 -14.03
N LEU A 204 10.04 -4.58 -14.91
CA LEU A 204 10.83 -5.79 -14.93
C LEU A 204 11.61 -5.86 -16.24
N ARG A 205 12.85 -6.32 -16.12
CA ARG A 205 13.69 -6.63 -17.28
C ARG A 205 13.64 -8.13 -17.49
N LEU A 206 12.91 -8.55 -18.53
CA LEU A 206 12.99 -9.93 -19.02
C LEU A 206 14.35 -10.14 -19.70
N GLN A 207 14.84 -11.38 -19.73
CA GLN A 207 16.16 -11.69 -20.32
C GLN A 207 16.26 -11.12 -21.74
N ASN A 208 17.31 -10.32 -21.99
CA ASN A 208 17.61 -9.68 -23.27
C ASN A 208 16.53 -8.71 -23.82
N ALA A 209 15.61 -8.24 -22.99
CA ALA A 209 14.63 -7.21 -23.35
C ALA A 209 14.89 -5.88 -22.62
N GLU A 210 14.28 -4.81 -23.12
CA GLU A 210 14.18 -3.53 -22.42
C GLU A 210 13.27 -3.65 -21.19
N PRO A 211 13.50 -2.87 -20.12
CA PRO A 211 12.62 -2.87 -18.94
C PRO A 211 11.21 -2.40 -19.30
N GLU A 212 10.23 -3.27 -19.08
CA GLU A 212 8.81 -3.01 -19.36
C GLU A 212 8.00 -3.01 -18.05
N LEU A 213 6.86 -2.29 -18.04
CA LEU A 213 5.96 -2.26 -16.88
C LEU A 213 5.45 -3.67 -16.56
N VAL A 214 5.52 -4.06 -15.29
CA VAL A 214 5.11 -5.40 -14.85
C VAL A 214 3.64 -5.67 -15.18
N THR A 215 2.79 -4.66 -15.04
CA THR A 215 1.36 -4.73 -15.38
C THR A 215 1.14 -5.13 -16.84
N GLU A 216 1.93 -4.59 -17.77
CA GLU A 216 1.78 -4.86 -19.20
C GLU A 216 2.32 -6.24 -19.57
N ILE A 217 3.44 -6.65 -18.96
CA ILE A 217 3.99 -8.00 -19.11
C ILE A 217 2.95 -9.03 -18.65
N LEU A 218 2.38 -8.85 -17.46
CA LEU A 218 1.40 -9.77 -16.87
C LEU A 218 0.10 -9.83 -17.68
N LYS A 219 -0.44 -8.68 -18.12
CA LYS A 219 -1.63 -8.65 -18.99
C LYS A 219 -1.38 -9.35 -20.33
N ARG A 220 -0.21 -9.16 -20.93
CA ARG A 220 0.16 -9.84 -22.18
C ARG A 220 0.27 -11.35 -21.95
N ALA A 221 0.95 -11.76 -20.89
CA ALA A 221 1.11 -13.15 -20.53
C ALA A 221 -0.20 -13.80 -20.09
N ALA A 222 -1.18 -13.05 -19.58
CA ALA A 222 -2.45 -13.61 -19.13
C ALA A 222 -3.29 -14.20 -20.27
N ASN A 223 -3.13 -13.70 -21.50
CA ASN A 223 -3.97 -14.10 -22.64
C ASN A 223 -3.82 -15.60 -22.96
N PRO A 224 -4.93 -16.29 -23.26
CA PRO A 224 -4.91 -17.70 -23.65
C PRO A 224 -4.35 -17.90 -25.07
N ILE A 225 -3.89 -19.13 -25.32
CA ILE A 225 -3.29 -19.61 -26.58
C ILE A 225 -4.28 -20.43 -27.41
#